data_AF-A0A350YD05-F1
#
_entry.id   AF-A0A350YD05-F1
#
_cell.length_a   1.000
_cell.length_b   1.000
_cell.length_c   1.000
_cell.angle_alpha   90.00
_cell.angle_beta   90.00
_cell.angle_gamma   90.00
#
_symmetry.space_group_name_H-M   'P 1'
#
loop_
_entity.id
_entity.type
_entity.pdbx_description
1 polymer ?
#
loop_
_entity_poly.entity_id
_entity_poly.type
_entity_poly.pdbx_seq_one_letter_code
_entity_poly.pdbx_strand_id
1 'polypeptide(L)'
;MKLANLSTNTLEKIKSVRWDRIIEKHEGPEKWESVLRYYEPEFMEIEGRWVLLPVEREHHPNITILRSIWSADGNSLTLFLKDTTYEDDPFFSGFIAVCDKIRDENFFLAILYHEWFVIEPADVFNK
;
A
#
# COMPACT_ATOMS: atom_id res chain seq x y z
N MET A 1 -11.01 6.48 7.58
CA MET A 1 -10.92 7.77 6.87
C MET A 1 -11.57 7.58 5.51
N LYS A 2 -12.03 8.65 4.84
CA LYS A 2 -12.64 8.58 3.51
C LYS A 2 -11.90 9.51 2.56
N LEU A 3 -11.55 9.02 1.37
CA LEU A 3 -10.86 9.81 0.34
C LEU A 3 -11.66 11.07 -0.01
N ALA A 4 -12.99 10.96 -0.10
CA ALA A 4 -13.90 12.08 -0.39
C ALA A 4 -13.90 13.20 0.67
N ASN A 5 -13.37 12.92 1.87
CA ASN A 5 -13.29 13.91 2.95
C ASN A 5 -11.95 14.67 2.97
N LEU A 6 -11.03 14.36 2.05
CA LEU A 6 -9.74 15.03 1.98
C LEU A 6 -9.89 16.46 1.42
N SER A 7 -9.03 17.36 1.90
CA SER A 7 -8.94 18.71 1.35
C SER A 7 -8.31 18.68 -0.06
N THR A 8 -8.61 19.69 -0.87
CA THR A 8 -7.95 19.86 -2.19
C THR A 8 -6.43 19.89 -2.05
N ASN A 9 -5.90 20.58 -1.04
CA ASN A 9 -4.46 20.65 -0.79
C ASN A 9 -3.86 19.26 -0.50
N THR A 10 -4.55 18.44 0.29
CA THR A 10 -4.14 17.07 0.59
C THR A 10 -4.19 16.19 -0.66
N LEU A 11 -5.21 16.33 -1.50
CA LEU A 11 -5.30 15.63 -2.78
C LEU A 11 -4.16 16.00 -3.73
N GLU A 12 -3.79 17.28 -3.82
CA GLU A 12 -2.65 17.71 -4.63
C GLU A 12 -1.31 17.16 -4.11
N LYS A 13 -1.12 17.06 -2.78
CA LYS A 13 0.03 16.35 -2.19
C LYS A 13 0.06 14.90 -2.67
N ILE A 14 -1.06 14.18 -2.60
CA ILE A 14 -1.15 12.77 -3.03
C ILE A 14 -0.79 12.63 -4.51
N LYS A 15 -1.40 13.43 -5.39
CA LYS A 15 -1.14 13.39 -6.85
C LYS A 15 0.33 13.60 -7.23
N SER A 16 1.07 14.35 -6.42
CA SER A 16 2.49 14.63 -6.65
C SER A 16 3.42 13.43 -6.40
N VAL A 17 2.92 12.36 -5.79
CA VAL A 17 3.71 11.19 -5.36
C VAL A 17 3.71 10.09 -6.42
N ARG A 18 4.89 9.47 -6.61
CA ARG A 18 5.06 8.21 -7.33
C ARG A 18 5.12 7.06 -6.34
N TRP A 19 4.53 5.92 -6.71
CA TRP A 19 4.51 4.74 -5.85
C TRP A 19 5.36 3.58 -6.39
N ASP A 20 6.18 3.81 -7.41
CA ASP A 20 7.04 2.80 -8.05
C ASP A 20 8.53 3.19 -7.93
N ARG A 21 9.01 3.32 -6.71
CA ARG A 21 10.39 3.80 -6.46
C ARG A 21 11.50 2.78 -6.73
N ILE A 22 11.18 1.57 -7.16
CA ILE A 22 12.15 0.57 -7.64
C ILE A 22 12.16 0.63 -9.17
N ILE A 23 13.15 1.31 -9.72
CA ILE A 23 13.33 1.45 -11.17
C ILE A 23 14.20 0.29 -11.66
N GLU A 24 13.69 -0.94 -11.67
CA GLU A 24 14.16 -2.02 -12.55
C GLU A 24 13.00 -3.00 -12.82
N LYS A 25 12.71 -3.18 -14.12
CA LYS A 25 11.72 -4.08 -14.76
C LYS A 25 10.32 -3.48 -15.03
N HIS A 26 10.10 -3.20 -16.32
CA HIS A 26 8.85 -3.17 -17.12
C HIS A 26 7.57 -2.44 -16.66
N GLU A 27 7.48 -1.88 -15.47
CA GLU A 27 6.22 -1.31 -14.96
C GLU A 27 6.38 0.17 -14.59
N GLY A 28 6.32 1.02 -15.63
CA GLY A 28 5.96 2.43 -15.52
C GLY A 28 6.92 3.37 -14.76
N PRO A 29 6.62 4.67 -14.87
CA PRO A 29 6.58 5.57 -13.73
C PRO A 29 5.12 5.69 -13.24
N GLU A 30 4.70 4.86 -12.30
CA GLU A 30 3.36 4.86 -11.72
C GLU A 30 3.14 6.01 -10.73
N LYS A 31 2.07 6.78 -10.99
CA LYS A 31 1.73 7.99 -10.24
C LYS A 31 0.38 7.85 -9.55
N TRP A 32 0.29 8.41 -8.35
CA TRP A 32 -0.99 8.56 -7.66
C TRP A 32 -2.01 9.39 -8.45
N GLU A 33 -1.57 10.36 -9.26
CA GLU A 33 -2.46 11.08 -10.17
C GLU A 33 -3.21 10.15 -11.14
N SER A 34 -2.52 9.14 -11.70
CA SER A 34 -3.14 8.13 -12.56
C SER A 34 -4.08 7.24 -11.77
N VAL A 35 -3.69 6.82 -10.55
CA VAL A 35 -4.54 6.00 -9.68
C VAL A 35 -5.87 6.71 -9.40
N LEU A 36 -5.80 7.96 -8.96
CA LEU A 36 -6.99 8.78 -8.64
C LEU A 36 -7.85 9.11 -9.86
N ARG A 37 -7.33 8.94 -11.07
CA ARG A 37 -8.05 9.22 -12.32
C ARG A 37 -8.82 8.00 -12.83
N TYR A 38 -8.27 6.82 -12.66
CA TYR A 38 -8.76 5.60 -13.34
C TYR A 38 -9.27 4.50 -12.40
N TYR A 39 -9.00 4.61 -11.09
CA TYR A 39 -9.39 3.62 -10.09
C TYR A 39 -10.13 4.30 -8.93
N GLU A 40 -10.74 3.50 -8.06
CA GLU A 40 -11.43 3.97 -6.86
C GLU A 40 -10.70 3.53 -5.57
N PRO A 41 -9.48 4.04 -5.28
CA PRO A 41 -8.78 3.68 -4.05
C PRO A 41 -9.48 4.26 -2.82
N GLU A 42 -9.32 3.58 -1.69
CA GLU A 42 -9.87 4.03 -0.41
C GLU A 42 -8.90 3.75 0.73
N PHE A 43 -9.05 4.46 1.85
CA PHE A 43 -8.25 4.20 3.03
C PHE A 43 -8.58 2.84 3.67
N MET A 44 -7.52 2.11 4.02
CA MET A 44 -7.57 0.95 4.91
C MET A 44 -7.09 1.35 6.31
N GLU A 45 -7.63 0.71 7.34
CA GLU A 45 -7.13 0.84 8.71
C GLU A 45 -6.24 -0.35 9.03
N ILE A 46 -4.98 -0.09 9.37
CA ILE A 46 -4.00 -1.10 9.75
C ILE A 46 -3.47 -0.73 11.13
N GLU A 47 -3.75 -1.57 12.12
CA GLU A 47 -3.34 -1.35 13.52
C GLU A 47 -3.70 0.04 14.06
N GLY A 48 -4.90 0.52 13.73
CA GLY A 48 -5.41 1.83 14.19
C GLY A 48 -4.88 3.03 13.40
N ARG A 49 -4.19 2.82 12.27
CA ARG A 49 -3.61 3.88 11.43
C ARG A 49 -4.14 3.78 10.01
N TRP A 50 -4.42 4.93 9.41
CA TRP A 50 -4.94 5.02 8.05
C TRP A 50 -3.82 4.90 7.02
N VAL A 51 -3.99 4.00 6.06
CA VAL A 51 -3.05 3.75 4.95
C VAL A 51 -3.81 3.81 3.64
N LEU A 52 -3.28 4.51 2.65
CA LEU A 52 -3.81 4.55 1.30
C LEU A 52 -2.87 3.78 0.37
N LEU A 53 -3.37 2.67 -0.19
CA LEU A 53 -2.69 1.78 -1.13
C LEU A 53 -3.22 2.01 -2.56
N PRO A 54 -2.40 1.81 -3.61
CA PRO A 54 -2.80 2.06 -4.99
C PRO A 54 -3.61 0.89 -5.57
N VAL A 55 -4.64 0.45 -4.84
CA VAL A 55 -5.55 -0.65 -5.20
C VAL A 55 -7.00 -0.17 -5.13
N GLU A 56 -7.89 -0.83 -5.86
CA GLU A 56 -9.33 -0.55 -5.81
C GLU A 56 -9.88 -0.85 -4.42
N ARG A 57 -10.82 -0.03 -3.93
CA ARG A 57 -11.53 -0.30 -2.66
C ARG A 57 -12.19 -1.68 -2.61
N GLU A 58 -12.56 -2.21 -3.77
CA GLU A 58 -13.23 -3.51 -3.92
C GLU A 58 -12.28 -4.68 -3.61
N HIS A 59 -10.97 -4.46 -3.65
CA HIS A 59 -9.96 -5.47 -3.28
C HIS A 59 -9.83 -5.62 -1.76
N HIS A 60 -10.16 -4.58 -0.98
CA HIS A 60 -9.91 -4.55 0.46
C HIS A 60 -10.43 -5.77 1.24
N PRO A 61 -11.62 -6.35 0.95
CA PRO A 61 -12.09 -7.56 1.62
C PRO A 61 -11.21 -8.79 1.40
N ASN A 62 -10.42 -8.81 0.32
CA ASN A 62 -9.55 -9.92 -0.08
C ASN A 62 -8.09 -9.72 0.36
N ILE A 63 -7.78 -8.57 0.98
CA ILE A 63 -6.44 -8.23 1.44
C ILE A 63 -6.22 -8.70 2.88
N THR A 64 -5.22 -9.54 3.07
CA THR A 64 -4.72 -9.97 4.38
C THR A 64 -3.36 -9.34 4.65
N ILE A 65 -3.22 -8.62 5.76
CA ILE A 65 -1.92 -8.11 6.21
C ILE A 65 -1.15 -9.24 6.88
N LEU A 66 -0.03 -9.65 6.28
CA LEU A 66 0.85 -10.71 6.81
C LEU A 66 1.85 -10.15 7.82
N ARG A 67 2.35 -8.94 7.56
CA ARG A 67 3.30 -8.26 8.44
C ARG A 67 3.21 -6.75 8.29
N SER A 68 3.23 -6.06 9.42
CA SER A 68 3.40 -4.62 9.56
C SER A 68 4.74 -4.34 10.23
N ILE A 69 5.54 -3.43 9.66
CA ILE A 69 6.80 -2.99 10.24
C ILE A 69 6.78 -1.47 10.29
N TRP A 70 6.58 -0.92 11.48
CA TRP A 70 6.58 0.52 11.70
C TRP A 70 8.00 1.01 11.99
N SER A 71 8.39 2.12 11.36
CA SER A 71 9.64 2.78 11.70
C SER A 71 9.61 3.31 13.14
N ALA A 72 10.77 3.37 13.79
CA ALA A 72 10.87 3.81 15.19
C ALA A 72 10.41 5.27 15.40
N ASP A 73 10.56 6.11 14.38
CA ASP A 73 10.08 7.50 14.38
C ASP A 73 8.59 7.64 14.00
N GLY A 74 7.94 6.54 13.61
CA GLY A 74 6.53 6.51 13.24
C GLY A 74 6.19 7.19 11.91
N ASN A 75 7.18 7.48 11.06
CA ASN A 75 6.97 8.18 9.78
C ASN A 75 6.89 7.24 8.57
N SER A 76 7.27 5.98 8.71
CA SER A 76 7.23 5.00 7.62
C SER A 76 6.65 3.67 8.08
N LEU A 77 6.11 2.93 7.11
CA LEU A 77 5.51 1.63 7.27
C LEU A 77 5.94 0.73 6.11
N THR A 78 6.43 -0.47 6.42
CA THR A 78 6.54 -1.55 5.44
C THR A 78 5.45 -2.58 5.72
N LEU A 79 4.66 -2.91 4.69
CA LEU A 79 3.63 -3.93 4.72
C LEU A 79 4.04 -5.09 3.83
N PHE A 80 3.85 -6.30 4.35
CA PHE A 80 3.72 -7.50 3.54
C PHE A 80 2.26 -7.91 3.61
N LEU A 81 1.62 -8.06 2.46
CA LEU A 81 0.22 -8.40 2.36
C LEU A 81 -0.02 -9.46 1.28
N LYS A 82 -1.17 -10.10 1.39
CA LYS A 82 -1.71 -11.03 0.41
C LYS A 82 -3.01 -10.45 -0.14
N ASP A 83 -3.13 -10.24 -1.44
CA ASP A 83 -4.36 -9.85 -2.13
C ASP A 83 -4.86 -11.02 -2.98
N THR A 84 -6.02 -11.56 -2.64
CA THR A 84 -6.63 -12.72 -3.30
C THR A 84 -7.73 -12.34 -4.30
N THR A 85 -7.80 -11.08 -4.71
CA THR A 85 -8.88 -10.57 -5.58
C THR A 85 -8.96 -11.29 -6.93
N TYR A 86 -7.82 -11.61 -7.55
CA TYR A 86 -7.79 -12.29 -8.85
C TYR A 86 -7.53 -13.79 -8.74
N GLU A 87 -6.60 -14.18 -7.86
CA GLU A 87 -6.20 -15.57 -7.66
C GLU A 87 -5.74 -15.78 -6.22
N ASP A 88 -6.02 -16.96 -5.66
CA ASP A 88 -5.55 -17.39 -4.34
C ASP A 88 -4.34 -18.33 -4.47
N ASP A 89 -3.30 -17.86 -5.15
CA ASP A 89 -2.01 -18.55 -5.30
C ASP A 89 -0.90 -17.74 -4.59
N PRO A 90 -0.13 -18.31 -3.65
CA PRO A 90 0.98 -17.64 -2.97
C PRO A 90 2.03 -17.01 -3.90
N PHE A 91 2.17 -17.49 -5.15
CA PHE A 91 3.07 -16.91 -6.16
C PHE A 91 2.52 -15.65 -6.82
N PHE A 92 1.20 -15.46 -6.85
CA PHE A 92 0.56 -14.34 -7.57
C PHE A 92 -0.22 -13.38 -6.66
N SER A 93 -0.41 -13.75 -5.39
CA SER A 93 -1.20 -12.96 -4.43
C SER A 93 -0.35 -12.10 -3.48
N GLY A 94 0.98 -12.20 -3.52
CA GLY A 94 1.85 -11.47 -2.58
C GLY A 94 2.19 -10.05 -3.03
N PHE A 95 2.01 -9.06 -2.15
CA PHE A 95 2.46 -7.69 -2.37
C PHE A 95 3.25 -7.13 -1.17
N ILE A 96 4.26 -6.31 -1.48
CA ILE A 96 4.96 -5.47 -0.52
C ILE A 96 4.58 -4.02 -0.78
N ALA A 97 4.27 -3.29 0.29
CA ALA A 97 4.09 -1.85 0.23
C ALA A 97 5.08 -1.15 1.18
N VAL A 98 5.69 -0.06 0.71
CA VAL A 98 6.37 0.90 1.60
C VAL A 98 5.55 2.17 1.57
N CYS A 99 5.21 2.69 2.73
CA CYS A 99 4.35 3.85 2.88
C CYS A 99 5.04 4.89 3.77
N ASP A 100 4.91 6.15 3.42
CA ASP A 100 5.39 7.28 4.23
C ASP A 100 4.20 8.12 4.72
N LYS A 101 4.33 8.68 5.91
CA LYS A 101 3.37 9.63 6.46
C LYS A 101 3.45 10.94 5.69
N ILE A 102 2.33 11.40 5.17
CA ILE A 102 2.30 12.72 4.52
C ILE A 102 2.45 13.81 5.58
N ARG A 103 3.32 14.79 5.31
CA ARG A 103 3.54 15.93 6.20
C ARG A 103 2.23 16.67 6.49
N ASP A 104 2.00 16.93 7.76
CA ASP A 104 0.82 17.60 8.32
C ASP A 104 -0.50 16.82 8.14
N GLU A 105 -0.42 15.53 7.77
CA GLU A 105 -1.56 14.63 7.65
C GLU A 105 -1.45 13.47 8.65
N ASN A 106 -2.59 12.82 8.94
CA ASN A 106 -2.67 11.69 9.89
C ASN A 106 -2.83 10.32 9.20
N PHE A 107 -2.29 10.17 8.00
CA PHE A 107 -2.32 8.93 7.24
C PHE A 107 -1.00 8.68 6.50
N PHE A 108 -0.82 7.43 6.09
CA PHE A 108 0.32 6.96 5.31
C PHE A 108 -0.10 6.76 3.85
N LEU A 109 0.81 7.07 2.93
CA LEU A 109 0.62 6.91 1.50
C LEU A 109 1.67 5.96 0.95
N ALA A 110 1.26 4.99 0.13
CA ALA A 110 2.21 4.11 -0.53
C ALA A 110 3.15 4.91 -1.45
N ILE A 111 4.45 4.65 -1.29
CA ILE A 111 5.55 5.14 -2.13
C ILE A 111 6.27 3.96 -2.84
N LEU A 112 5.96 2.74 -2.44
CA LEU A 112 6.27 1.49 -3.13
C LEU A 112 5.04 0.60 -3.03
N TYR A 113 4.62 -0.03 -4.12
CA TYR A 113 3.70 -1.17 -4.13
C TYR A 113 4.16 -2.13 -5.22
N HIS A 114 4.52 -3.36 -4.85
CA HIS A 114 5.15 -4.30 -5.78
C HIS A 114 4.82 -5.74 -5.42
N GLU A 115 4.72 -6.60 -6.44
CA GLU A 115 4.56 -8.04 -6.27
C GLU A 115 5.77 -8.67 -5.55
N TRP A 116 5.52 -9.71 -4.75
CA TRP A 116 6.54 -10.61 -4.21
C TRP A 116 5.93 -11.99 -3.98
N PHE A 117 6.77 -13.02 -3.87
CA PHE A 117 6.30 -14.38 -3.61
C PHE A 117 6.12 -14.61 -2.11
N VAL A 118 4.91 -14.99 -1.71
CA VAL A 118 4.65 -15.42 -0.34
C VAL A 118 5.28 -16.80 -0.14
N ILE A 119 6.42 -16.83 0.55
CA ILE A 119 7.10 -18.08 0.92
C ILE A 119 6.73 -18.47 2.36
N GLU A 120 6.67 -19.78 2.60
CA GLU A 120 6.44 -20.30 3.94
C GLU A 120 7.55 -19.85 4.91
N PRO A 121 7.21 -19.45 6.15
CA PRO A 121 8.21 -19.13 7.16
C PRO A 121 9.12 -20.34 7.42
N ALA A 122 10.43 -20.10 7.45
CA ALA A 122 11.36 -21.14 7.84
C ALA A 122 11.13 -21.54 9.31
N ASP A 123 11.23 -22.84 9.61
CA ASP A 123 10.95 -23.41 10.94
C ASP A 123 11.72 -22.75 12.09
N VAL A 124 12.89 -22.19 11.80
CA VAL A 124 13.70 -21.43 12.77
C VAL A 124 12.98 -20.21 13.36
N PHE A 125 11.91 -19.74 12.71
CA PHE A 125 11.11 -18.60 13.14
C PHE A 125 9.71 -18.98 13.65
N ASN A 126 9.34 -20.27 13.64
CA ASN A 126 8.09 -20.74 14.21
C ASN A 126 8.18 -20.68 15.75
N LYS A 127 7.16 -20.09 16.39
CA LYS A 127 7.08 -19.92 17.85
C LYS A 127 6.47 -21.13 18.53
#